data_AF-A0A1Y4URP8-F1
#
_entry.id   AF-A0A1Y4URP8-F1
#
_cell.length_a   1.000
_cell.length_b   1.000
_cell.length_c   1.000
_cell.angle_alpha   90.00
_cell.angle_beta   90.00
_cell.angle_gamma   90.00
#
_symmetry.space_group_name_H-M   'P 1'
#
loop_
_entity.id
_entity.type
_entity.pdbx_description
1 polymer ?
#
loop_
_entity_poly.entity_id
_entity_poly.type
_entity_poly.pdbx_seq_one_letter_code
_entity_poly.pdbx_strand_id
1 'polypeptide(L)' 'MEEFNYDTMIGLTEEDNDAIRFHMEMGYPLFIDNEGRVWNESEIYVADAKIVSNGKGIFWNSPY' A
#
# COMPACT_ATOMS: atom_id res chain seq x y z
N MET A 1 -1.45 12.70 -6.08
CA MET A 1 -1.67 11.34 -5.59
C MET A 1 -1.80 10.44 -6.80
N GLU A 2 -1.17 9.29 -6.75
CA GLU A 2 -1.23 8.25 -7.77
C GLU A 2 -1.79 6.97 -7.15
N GLU A 3 -2.29 6.04 -7.96
CA GLU A 3 -2.79 4.75 -7.44
C GLU A 3 -1.64 3.95 -6.82
N PHE A 4 -1.88 3.36 -5.65
CA PHE A 4 -0.89 2.54 -4.95
C PHE A 4 -0.66 1.24 -5.71
N ASN A 5 0.57 1.03 -6.18
CA ASN A 5 0.95 -0.17 -6.91
C ASN A 5 1.71 -1.14 -5.98
N TYR A 6 0.99 -2.16 -5.50
CA TYR A 6 1.53 -3.17 -4.60
C TYR A 6 2.68 -4.00 -5.17
N ASP A 7 2.88 -4.08 -6.49
CA ASP A 7 4.05 -4.78 -7.07
C ASP A 7 5.35 -3.99 -6.91
N THR A 8 5.24 -2.68 -6.74
CA THR A 8 6.36 -1.72 -6.72
C THR A 8 6.38 -0.84 -5.48
N MET A 9 5.49 -1.06 -4.51
CA MET A 9 5.40 -0.25 -3.30
C MET A 9 5.29 -1.14 -2.06
N ILE A 10 5.96 -0.72 -0.99
CA ILE A 10 5.97 -1.40 0.32
C ILE A 10 5.80 -0.38 1.44
N GLY A 11 5.11 -0.76 2.50
CA GLY A 11 5.05 -0.01 3.75
C GLY A 11 6.45 0.23 4.32
N LEU A 12 6.62 1.35 5.03
CA LEU A 12 7.89 1.68 5.68
C LEU A 12 8.18 0.74 6.86
N THR A 13 7.13 0.32 7.56
CA THR A 13 7.17 -0.64 8.68
C THR A 13 6.32 -1.89 8.41
N GLU A 14 6.40 -2.89 9.30
CA GLU A 14 5.50 -4.05 9.24
C GLU A 14 4.04 -3.65 9.52
N GLU A 15 3.82 -2.72 10.44
CA GLU A 15 2.48 -2.18 10.73
C GLU A 15 1.88 -1.45 9.51
N ASP A 16 2.69 -0.66 8.80
CA ASP A 16 2.28 -0.02 7.54
C ASP A 16 1.90 -1.06 6.48
N ASN A 17 2.71 -2.11 6.34
CA ASN A 17 2.42 -3.20 5.40
C ASN A 17 1.12 -3.91 5.74
N ASP A 18 0.86 -4.18 7.01
CA ASP A 18 -0.36 -4.84 7.46
C ASP A 18 -1.58 -3.94 7.26
N ALA A 19 -1.47 -2.64 7.52
CA ALA A 19 -2.54 -1.66 7.26
C ALA A 19 -2.88 -1.57 5.76
N ILE A 20 -1.87 -1.52 4.90
CA ILE A 20 -2.04 -1.53 3.44
C ILE A 20 -2.67 -2.86 2.98
N ARG A 21 -2.14 -3.99 3.47
CA ARG A 21 -2.66 -5.33 3.13
C ARG A 21 -4.13 -5.47 3.53
N PHE A 22 -4.51 -5.02 4.72
CA PHE A 22 -5.89 -5.06 5.19
C PHE A 22 -6.85 -4.30 4.25
N HIS A 23 -6.46 -3.11 3.80
CA HIS A 23 -7.27 -2.34 2.86
C HIS A 23 -7.35 -2.99 1.48
N MET A 24 -6.25 -3.57 1.00
CA MET A 24 -6.23 -4.34 -0.24
C MET A 24 -7.13 -5.58 -0.17
N GLU A 25 -7.12 -6.32 0.94
CA GLU A 25 -7.99 -7.49 1.16
C GLU A 25 -9.47 -7.13 1.21
N MET A 26 -9.79 -5.94 1.71
CA MET A 26 -11.14 -5.39 1.70
C MET A 26 -11.58 -4.89 0.31
N GLY A 27 -10.67 -4.84 -0.66
CA GLY A 27 -10.93 -4.34 -2.01
C GLY A 27 -11.06 -2.82 -2.09
N TYR A 28 -10.58 -2.09 -1.08
CA TYR A 28 -10.56 -0.63 -1.12
C TYR A 28 -9.39 -0.13 -1.96
N PRO A 29 -9.62 0.79 -2.92
CA PRO A 29 -8.54 1.41 -3.67
C PRO A 29 -7.69 2.29 -2.74
N LEU A 30 -6.39 2.24 -2.96
CA LEU A 30 -5.38 2.98 -2.20
C LEU A 30 -4.62 3.92 -3.15
N PHE A 31 -4.21 5.06 -2.62
CA PHE A 31 -3.50 6.10 -3.33
C PHE A 31 -2.27 6.53 -2.54
N ILE A 32 -1.18 6.85 -3.20
CA ILE A 32 0.04 7.35 -2.56
C ILE A 32 0.30 8.80 -2.96
N ASP A 33 0.75 9.62 -2.02
CA ASP A 33 1.21 10.98 -2.29
C ASP A 33 2.73 11.03 -2.58
N ASN A 34 3.21 12.22 -2.95
CA ASN A 34 4.63 12.44 -3.27
C ASN A 34 5.54 12.34 -2.04
N GLU A 35 4.98 12.36 -0.83
CA GLU A 35 5.71 12.21 0.43
C GLU A 35 5.77 10.74 0.88
N GLY A 36 5.12 9.83 0.14
CA GLY A 36 5.07 8.40 0.43
C GLY A 36 3.90 7.98 1.30
N ARG A 37 2.95 8.88 1.62
CA ARG A 37 1.81 8.53 2.47
C ARG A 37 0.72 7.88 1.65
N VAL A 38 0.17 6.80 2.16
CA VAL A 38 -0.93 6.04 1.57
C VAL A 38 -2.26 6.51 2.16
N TRP A 39 -3.21 6.76 1.27
CA TRP A 39 -4.54 7.26 1.52
C TRP A 39 -5.56 6.32 0.89
N ASN A 40 -6.75 6.21 1.45
CA ASN A 40 -7.86 5.51 0.80
C ASN A 40 -8.69 6.48 -0.08
N GLU A 41 -9.74 5.96 -0.74
CA GLU A 41 -10.66 6.78 -1.55
C GLU A 41 -11.37 7.91 -0.81
N SER A 42 -11.47 7.82 0.52
CA SER A 42 -12.07 8.83 1.39
C SER A 42 -11.06 9.86 1.90
N GLU A 43 -9.86 9.90 1.32
CA GLU A 43 -8.75 10.78 1.76
C GLU A 43 -8.36 10.56 3.24
N ILE A 44 -8.56 9.34 3.75
CA ILE A 44 -8.14 8.96 5.09
C ILE A 44 -6.74 8.35 5.00
N TYR A 45 -5.84 8.83 5.85
CA TYR A 45 -4.50 8.28 6.00
C TYR A 45 -4.54 6.82 6.45
N VAL A 46 -3.80 5.96 5.75
CA VAL A 46 -3.71 4.52 6.00
C VAL A 46 -2.36 4.14 6.59
N ALA A 47 -1.27 4.54 5.93
CA ALA A 47 0.08 4.08 6.24
C ALA A 47 1.14 4.91 5.50
N ASP A 48 2.40 4.78 5.87
CA ASP A 48 3.50 5.29 5.07
C ASP A 48 4.13 4.18 4.22
N ALA A 49 4.50 4.49 2.98
CA ALA A 49 5.08 3.57 2.03
C ALA A 49 6.20 4.21 1.20
N LYS A 50 6.96 3.34 0.52
CA LYS A 50 8.01 3.74 -0.41
C LYS A 50 7.95 2.90 -1.67
N ILE A 51 8.43 3.49 -2.76
CA ILE A 51 8.63 2.79 -4.02
C ILE A 51 9.87 1.88 -3.89
N VAL A 52 9.72 0.66 -4.39
CA VAL A 52 10.75 -0.39 -4.43
C VAL A 52 10.84 -0.97 -5.84
N SER A 53 11.88 -1.76 -6.09
CA SER A 53 12.01 -2.49 -7.35
C SER A 53 10.80 -3.40 -7.57
N ASN A 54 10.41 -3.56 -8.84
CA ASN A 54 9.32 -4.45 -9.23
C ASN A 54 9.54 -5.87 -8.67
N GLY A 55 8.51 -6.44 -8.05
CA GLY A 55 8.61 -7.72 -7.34
C GLY A 55 9.32 -7.62 -5.98
N LYS A 56 9.27 -6.44 -5.34
CA LYS A 56 9.66 -6.28 -3.92
C LYS A 56 8.60 -5.53 -3.12
N GLY A 57 7.48 -5.19 -3.74
CA GLY A 57 6.36 -4.56 -3.05
C GLY A 57 5.60 -5.54 -2.16
N ILE A 58 4.38 -5.17 -1.80
CA ILE A 58 3.47 -6.00 -1.01
C ILE A 58 2.96 -7.13 -1.91
N PHE A 59 3.67 -8.25 -1.91
CA PHE A 59 3.17 -9.47 -2.52
C PHE A 59 1.92 -9.94 -1.78
N TRP A 60 0.80 -9.96 -2.50
CA TRP A 60 -0.37 -10.71 -2.09
C TRP A 60 -0.05 -12.21 -2.26
N ASN A 61 0.49 -12.81 -1.21
CA ASN A 61 0.66 -14.26 -1.15
C ASN A 61 -0.64 -14.83 -0.60
N SER A 62 -1.69 -14.91 -1.43
CA SER A 62 -2.92 -15.61 -1.04
C SER A 62 -2.58 -17.07 -0.74
N PRO A 63 -2.82 -17.56 0.49
CA PRO A 63 -2.69 -18.98 0.77
C PRO A 63 -3.92 -19.80 0.32
N TYR A 64 -4.83 -19.24 -0.49
CA TYR A 64 -6.05 -19.92 -0.95
C TYR A 64 -6.32 -19.69 -2.43
#